data_AF-A0A3D3P156-F1
#
_entry.id   AF-A0A3D3P156-F1
#
_cell.length_a   1.000
_cell.length_b   1.000
_cell.length_c   1.000
_cell.angle_alpha   90.00
_cell.angle_beta   90.00
_cell.angle_gamma   90.00
#
_symmetry.space_group_name_H-M   'P 1'
#
loop_
_entity.id
_entity.type
_entity.pdbx_description
1 polymer ?
#
loop_
_entity_poly.entity_id
_entity_poly.type
_entity_poly.pdbx_seq_one_letter_code
_entity_poly.pdbx_strand_id
1 'polypeptide(L)'
;MKPKSTLLTVLMGASFILPSLGDSATHLIKNEVTEASAGLAMTEAVVKKMGFAAHLPKNTEGYFSILGGYDMYQRLLKTELGKVMSEMMADQGENLDELEEIPEFQMFKAVVGEEIFAAFGDTTGDQALNLQAINNSASFHQMKMMVEMAALAMDEDSEPGGMQMQGLAMSMFGSILGDPEAGVQIFEKSHMPPVTIGFKVSDEEMRTQISEMMIGGVLSLFDLDENAPFDEIEMEKDGVALNGMTINGKKLADLADENSRQEMTEFFGSRAMVDRFLAAVAKKNLNIVIGVKESYIIVYLGDSLDGLKFPAKPEDSLLANEGMSFLKDYLDKDIRMLVFGEEEAMKTIGGANEVMSSMAKGLKAGLAEADSFGDTRDIQALLGHVARVEGKIFDMFEYGRTGTVAFIEDGFKIESHGGSNLASVDTETAHNFAGLGDMDGVVFFRNSRSNPQFTSKLHDMMDSLGQATYLMASRVADIDTEGIGDIPEFREAFEMFDELAAGDLKNIWEALTTDWAQGTGDEGALVIDTRGTLPRVPEVPGVIIEKGLIPRIAYVT
;
A
#
# COMPACT_ATOMS: atom_id res chain seq x y z
N MET A 1 24.50 -0.47 -27.72
CA MET A 1 23.76 -1.52 -27.00
C MET A 1 23.15 -0.85 -25.77
N LYS A 2 21.82 -0.75 -25.71
CA LYS A 2 21.09 -0.18 -24.57
C LYS A 2 21.05 -1.24 -23.44
N PRO A 3 21.24 -0.88 -22.16
CA PRO A 3 21.15 -1.85 -21.07
C PRO A 3 19.68 -2.25 -20.86
N LYS A 4 19.41 -3.56 -20.84
CA LYS A 4 18.12 -4.15 -20.49
C LYS A 4 17.94 -4.04 -18.98
N SER A 5 17.34 -2.93 -18.53
CA SER A 5 16.96 -2.61 -17.14
C SER A 5 15.72 -3.37 -16.63
N THR A 6 15.26 -4.40 -17.36
CA THR A 6 13.91 -4.93 -17.19
C THR A 6 13.80 -5.96 -16.05
N LEU A 7 14.85 -6.74 -15.79
CA LEU A 7 14.79 -7.84 -14.80
C LEU A 7 14.72 -7.34 -13.34
N LEU A 8 15.45 -6.26 -13.01
CA LEU A 8 15.45 -5.66 -11.68
C LEU A 8 14.12 -4.97 -11.35
N THR A 9 13.43 -4.45 -12.38
CA THR A 9 12.11 -3.81 -12.26
C THR A 9 10.99 -4.85 -12.06
N VAL A 10 11.15 -6.06 -12.61
CA VAL A 10 10.17 -7.16 -12.47
C VAL A 10 10.29 -7.85 -11.10
N LEU A 11 11.49 -8.04 -10.56
CA LEU A 11 11.68 -8.64 -9.24
C LEU A 11 11.45 -7.67 -8.07
N MET A 12 11.82 -6.39 -8.21
CA MET A 12 11.43 -5.36 -7.23
C MET A 12 9.95 -4.97 -7.36
N GLY A 13 9.38 -5.00 -8.57
CA GLY A 13 7.95 -4.77 -8.81
C GLY A 13 7.06 -5.90 -8.28
N ALA A 14 7.53 -7.15 -8.28
CA ALA A 14 6.81 -8.28 -7.71
C ALA A 14 6.91 -8.36 -6.17
N SER A 15 7.89 -7.68 -5.57
CA SER A 15 8.09 -7.65 -4.10
C SER A 15 7.32 -6.53 -3.38
N PHE A 16 6.78 -5.56 -4.14
CA PHE A 16 5.95 -4.46 -3.61
C PHE A 16 4.47 -4.53 -4.00
N ILE A 17 4.06 -5.58 -4.72
CA ILE A 17 2.65 -5.96 -4.81
C ILE A 17 2.42 -7.03 -3.76
N LEU A 18 2.29 -6.62 -2.49
CA LEU A 18 1.40 -7.36 -1.60
C LEU A 18 0.04 -7.30 -2.30
N PRO A 19 -0.50 -8.42 -2.80
CA PRO A 19 -1.88 -8.37 -3.20
C PRO A 19 -2.66 -8.07 -1.92
N SER A 20 -3.64 -7.20 -2.01
CA SER A 20 -4.81 -7.27 -1.14
C SER A 20 -5.46 -8.64 -1.34
N LEU A 21 -4.82 -9.68 -0.81
CA LEU A 21 -5.40 -11.00 -0.66
C LEU A 21 -6.45 -10.80 0.43
N GLY A 22 -7.66 -10.48 -0.01
CA GLY A 22 -8.84 -10.69 0.81
C GLY A 22 -8.79 -12.12 1.32
N ASP A 23 -8.57 -12.25 2.63
CA ASP A 23 -8.40 -13.53 3.27
C ASP A 23 -9.53 -14.49 2.88
N SER A 24 -9.11 -15.66 2.43
CA SER A 24 -9.97 -16.83 2.31
C SER A 24 -9.30 -17.94 3.11
N ALA A 25 -9.35 -17.80 4.42
CA ALA A 25 -8.94 -18.82 5.36
C ALA A 25 -9.93 -18.87 6.54
N THR A 26 -11.15 -19.35 6.28
CA THR A 26 -12.01 -19.84 7.35
C THR A 26 -11.44 -21.16 7.87
N HIS A 27 -10.58 -21.08 8.88
CA HIS A 27 -10.50 -22.09 9.92
C HIS A 27 -10.51 -21.38 11.28
N LEU A 28 -11.71 -21.37 11.88
CA LEU A 28 -12.01 -21.17 13.30
C LEU A 28 -10.99 -20.34 14.09
N ILE A 29 -11.21 -19.02 14.11
CA ILE A 29 -10.68 -18.15 15.17
C ILE A 29 -11.26 -18.65 16.48
N LYS A 30 -10.47 -19.40 17.24
CA LYS A 30 -10.73 -19.52 18.68
C LYS A 30 -10.26 -18.22 19.30
N ASN A 31 -11.19 -17.48 19.89
CA ASN A 31 -10.86 -16.43 20.85
C ASN A 31 -10.05 -17.08 21.98
N GLU A 32 -8.72 -17.02 21.89
CA GLU A 32 -7.89 -17.34 23.04
C GLU A 32 -8.03 -16.21 24.06
N VAL A 33 -8.34 -16.68 25.26
CA VAL A 33 -8.57 -15.88 26.46
C VAL A 33 -7.31 -15.07 26.77
N THR A 34 -7.54 -13.89 27.32
CA THR A 34 -6.56 -12.96 27.91
C THR A 34 -5.73 -13.65 29.00
N GLU A 35 -4.70 -14.42 28.62
CA GLU A 35 -3.55 -14.63 29.47
C GLU A 35 -2.61 -13.44 29.31
N ALA A 36 -2.22 -12.84 30.43
CA ALA A 36 -1.14 -11.85 30.46
C ALA A 36 0.14 -12.53 29.95
N SER A 37 0.38 -12.39 28.66
CA SER A 37 1.43 -13.09 27.95
C SER A 37 2.77 -12.38 28.18
N ALA A 38 3.60 -12.97 29.05
CA ALA A 38 5.01 -12.58 29.12
C ALA A 38 5.66 -12.76 27.74
N GLY A 39 6.60 -11.88 27.36
CA GLY A 39 7.37 -11.97 26.10
C GLY A 39 8.02 -13.35 25.88
N LEU A 40 8.56 -13.58 24.68
CA LEU A 40 9.22 -14.86 24.34
C LEU A 40 10.34 -15.18 25.35
N ALA A 41 10.54 -16.47 25.66
CA ALA A 41 11.68 -16.91 26.44
C ALA A 41 12.96 -16.80 25.59
N MET A 42 13.84 -15.85 25.94
CA MET A 42 15.04 -15.47 25.19
C MET A 42 16.18 -16.49 25.31
N THR A 43 15.98 -17.71 24.83
CA THR A 43 17.08 -18.67 24.69
C THR A 43 17.97 -18.30 23.49
N GLU A 44 19.26 -18.67 23.54
CA GLU A 44 20.20 -18.43 22.45
C GLU A 44 19.73 -19.03 21.10
N ALA A 45 19.03 -20.16 21.15
CA ALA A 45 18.43 -20.80 19.98
C ALA A 45 17.31 -19.96 19.36
N VAL A 46 16.46 -19.33 20.18
CA VAL A 46 15.36 -18.45 19.72
C VAL A 46 15.93 -17.19 19.08
N VAL A 47 16.91 -16.56 19.73
CA VAL A 47 17.62 -15.37 19.22
C VAL A 47 18.20 -15.66 17.83
N LYS A 48 18.91 -16.78 17.68
CA LYS A 48 19.51 -17.15 16.39
C LYS A 48 18.46 -17.43 15.31
N LYS A 49 17.32 -18.01 15.67
CA LYS A 49 16.26 -18.40 14.72
C LYS A 49 15.47 -17.20 14.21
N MET A 50 15.23 -16.21 15.06
CA MET A 50 14.42 -15.02 14.73
C MET A 50 15.23 -13.92 14.04
N GLY A 51 16.49 -14.18 13.70
CA GLY A 51 17.28 -13.30 12.85
C GLY A 51 17.47 -11.92 13.46
N PHE A 52 17.29 -10.89 12.63
CA PHE A 52 17.54 -9.51 13.02
C PHE A 52 16.55 -8.96 14.05
N ALA A 53 15.39 -9.58 14.24
CA ALA A 53 14.43 -9.17 15.27
C ALA A 53 15.05 -9.12 16.68
N ALA A 54 16.07 -9.95 16.96
CA ALA A 54 16.78 -9.92 18.23
C ALA A 54 17.69 -8.69 18.42
N HIS A 55 17.99 -7.95 17.35
CA HIS A 55 18.83 -6.76 17.35
C HIS A 55 18.03 -5.46 17.25
N LEU A 56 16.71 -5.54 17.16
CA LEU A 56 15.81 -4.39 17.14
C LEU A 56 15.32 -4.05 18.53
N PRO A 57 15.09 -2.78 18.87
CA PRO A 57 14.60 -2.38 20.17
C PRO A 57 13.16 -2.86 20.42
N LYS A 58 12.81 -3.05 21.69
CA LYS A 58 11.47 -3.52 22.11
C LYS A 58 10.31 -2.65 21.61
N ASN A 59 10.55 -1.35 21.39
CA ASN A 59 9.56 -0.38 20.91
C ASN A 59 9.50 -0.24 19.39
N THR A 60 10.07 -1.17 18.62
CA THR A 60 9.84 -1.24 17.17
C THR A 60 8.33 -1.36 16.89
N GLU A 61 7.79 -0.48 16.06
CA GLU A 61 6.36 -0.40 15.72
C GLU A 61 5.98 -1.32 14.57
N GLY A 62 6.93 -1.67 13.69
CA GLY A 62 6.71 -2.57 12.57
C GLY A 62 7.96 -3.36 12.23
N TYR A 63 7.80 -4.62 11.87
CA TYR A 63 8.91 -5.45 11.42
C TYR A 63 8.44 -6.44 10.36
N PHE A 64 9.28 -6.62 9.34
CA PHE A 64 9.11 -7.60 8.30
C PHE A 64 10.43 -8.30 8.07
N SER A 65 10.43 -9.63 7.97
CA SER A 65 11.58 -10.37 7.48
C SER A 65 11.21 -11.59 6.66
N ILE A 66 12.09 -11.92 5.71
CA ILE A 66 12.11 -13.18 4.98
C ILE A 66 13.39 -13.91 5.37
N LEU A 67 13.26 -15.16 5.82
CA LEU A 67 14.36 -16.03 6.23
C LEU A 67 14.60 -17.11 5.17
N GLY A 68 15.82 -17.16 4.66
CA GLY A 68 16.24 -18.14 3.66
C GLY A 68 15.55 -17.95 2.30
N GLY A 69 15.42 -16.70 1.83
CA GLY A 69 14.66 -16.38 0.61
C GLY A 69 15.14 -17.14 -0.62
N TYR A 70 16.46 -17.31 -0.79
CA TYR A 70 16.99 -18.11 -1.90
C TYR A 70 16.74 -19.62 -1.71
N ASP A 71 16.78 -20.15 -0.48
CA ASP A 71 16.38 -21.56 -0.21
C ASP A 71 14.90 -21.77 -0.55
N MET A 72 14.02 -20.81 -0.23
CA MET A 72 12.62 -20.87 -0.65
C MET A 72 12.48 -20.90 -2.17
N TYR A 73 13.19 -20.03 -2.88
CA TYR A 73 13.22 -20.01 -4.34
C TYR A 73 13.68 -21.37 -4.91
N GLN A 74 14.77 -21.93 -4.40
CA GLN A 74 15.25 -23.25 -4.83
C GLN A 74 14.27 -24.39 -4.54
N ARG A 75 13.51 -24.30 -3.45
CA ARG A 75 12.44 -25.28 -3.15
C ARG A 75 11.27 -25.13 -4.11
N LEU A 76 10.86 -23.91 -4.42
CA LEU A 76 9.81 -23.64 -5.40
C LEU A 76 10.14 -24.26 -6.75
N LEU A 77 11.37 -24.06 -7.26
CA LEU A 77 11.84 -24.65 -8.52
C LEU A 77 11.79 -26.18 -8.56
N LYS A 78 11.86 -26.85 -7.41
CA LYS A 78 11.77 -28.33 -7.32
C LYS A 78 10.34 -28.86 -7.37
N THR A 79 9.33 -28.00 -7.22
CA THR A 79 7.91 -28.38 -7.34
C THR A 79 7.50 -28.55 -8.80
N GLU A 80 6.37 -29.22 -9.06
CA GLU A 80 5.82 -29.31 -10.43
C GLU A 80 5.46 -27.93 -11.01
N LEU A 81 4.96 -27.02 -10.17
CA LEU A 81 4.74 -25.62 -10.57
C LEU A 81 6.06 -24.93 -10.93
N GLY A 82 7.10 -25.14 -10.12
CA GLY A 82 8.45 -24.64 -10.38
C GLY A 82 9.01 -25.10 -11.71
N LYS A 83 8.87 -26.39 -12.04
CA LYS A 83 9.31 -26.94 -13.32
C LYS A 83 8.57 -26.29 -14.50
N VAL A 84 7.25 -26.12 -14.39
CA VAL A 84 6.45 -25.43 -15.41
C VAL A 84 6.92 -23.98 -15.60
N MET A 85 7.18 -23.26 -14.51
CA MET A 85 7.72 -21.89 -14.59
C MET A 85 9.11 -21.86 -15.26
N SER A 86 9.99 -22.80 -14.92
CA SER A 86 11.31 -22.93 -15.55
C SER A 86 11.21 -23.24 -17.05
N GLU A 87 10.32 -24.13 -17.45
CA GLU A 87 10.05 -24.46 -18.86
C GLU A 87 9.52 -23.23 -19.60
N MET A 88 8.57 -22.49 -19.02
CA MET A 88 8.04 -21.25 -19.60
C MET A 88 9.11 -20.16 -19.77
N MET A 89 10.04 -20.03 -18.83
CA MET A 89 11.16 -19.08 -18.94
C MET A 89 12.14 -19.51 -20.02
N ALA A 90 12.47 -20.80 -20.09
CA ALA A 90 13.33 -21.35 -21.13
C ALA A 90 12.74 -21.14 -22.54
N ASP A 91 11.43 -21.33 -22.70
CA ASP A 91 10.72 -21.07 -23.96
C ASP A 91 10.73 -19.58 -24.37
N GLN A 92 10.87 -18.66 -23.40
CA GLN A 92 11.05 -17.23 -23.64
C GLN A 92 12.52 -16.83 -23.86
N GLY A 93 13.44 -17.79 -23.86
CA GLY A 93 14.87 -17.59 -24.07
C GLY A 93 15.63 -17.18 -22.81
N GLU A 94 15.05 -17.36 -21.63
CA GLU A 94 15.73 -17.14 -20.35
C GLU A 94 16.11 -18.48 -19.71
N ASN A 95 17.40 -18.81 -19.72
CA ASN A 95 17.93 -20.01 -19.08
C ASN A 95 18.34 -19.70 -17.63
N LEU A 96 17.64 -20.31 -16.67
CA LEU A 96 17.90 -20.12 -15.24
C LEU A 96 19.34 -20.47 -14.84
N ASP A 97 19.92 -21.54 -15.39
CA ASP A 97 21.28 -21.96 -15.04
C ASP A 97 22.30 -20.91 -15.49
N GLU A 98 22.09 -20.31 -16.67
CA GLU A 98 22.93 -19.21 -17.17
C GLU A 98 22.75 -17.94 -16.35
N LEU A 99 21.51 -17.64 -15.92
CA LEU A 99 21.23 -16.50 -15.05
C LEU A 99 21.92 -16.64 -13.70
N GLU A 100 21.99 -17.85 -13.13
CA GLU A 100 22.67 -18.06 -11.86
C GLU A 100 24.17 -17.78 -11.94
N GLU A 101 24.82 -17.96 -13.09
CA GLU A 101 26.26 -17.71 -13.26
C GLU A 101 26.62 -16.22 -13.39
N ILE A 102 25.62 -15.35 -13.58
CA ILE A 102 25.84 -13.90 -13.78
C ILE A 102 26.22 -13.23 -12.44
N PRO A 103 27.26 -12.37 -12.40
CA PRO A 103 27.69 -11.68 -11.18
C PRO A 103 26.57 -10.91 -10.46
N GLU A 104 25.69 -10.25 -11.22
CA GLU A 104 24.53 -9.55 -10.70
C GLU A 104 23.56 -10.48 -9.96
N PHE A 105 23.38 -11.71 -10.46
CA PHE A 105 22.54 -12.71 -9.80
C PHE A 105 23.22 -13.26 -8.54
N GLN A 106 24.54 -13.45 -8.56
CA GLN A 106 25.30 -13.85 -7.37
C GLN A 106 25.18 -12.79 -6.26
N MET A 107 25.22 -11.51 -6.61
CA MET A 107 25.00 -10.42 -5.67
C MET A 107 23.55 -10.40 -5.16
N PHE A 108 22.57 -10.57 -6.04
CA PHE A 108 21.16 -10.72 -5.64
C PHE A 108 20.98 -11.88 -4.66
N LYS A 109 21.54 -13.04 -4.97
CA LYS A 109 21.52 -14.24 -4.12
C LYS A 109 22.18 -14.00 -2.77
N ALA A 110 23.25 -13.22 -2.71
CA ALA A 110 23.87 -12.83 -1.43
C ALA A 110 22.93 -11.94 -0.60
N VAL A 111 22.21 -11.01 -1.22
CA VAL A 111 21.28 -10.09 -0.53
C VAL A 111 20.01 -10.80 -0.04
N VAL A 112 19.39 -11.66 -0.86
CA VAL A 112 18.12 -12.34 -0.50
C VAL A 112 18.33 -13.73 0.10
N GLY A 113 19.57 -14.17 0.22
CA GLY A 113 19.93 -15.56 0.47
C GLY A 113 19.56 -16.04 1.87
N GLU A 114 19.98 -15.29 2.88
CA GLU A 114 19.91 -15.73 4.27
C GLU A 114 18.79 -15.04 5.05
N GLU A 115 18.74 -13.72 5.02
CA GLU A 115 17.68 -12.92 5.62
C GLU A 115 17.64 -11.55 4.96
N ILE A 116 16.44 -11.07 4.65
CA ILE A 116 16.17 -9.66 4.34
C ILE A 116 15.12 -9.16 5.32
N PHE A 117 15.28 -7.94 5.81
CA PHE A 117 14.35 -7.36 6.77
C PHE A 117 14.16 -5.87 6.59
N ALA A 118 13.02 -5.39 7.09
CA ALA A 118 12.72 -3.98 7.28
C ALA A 118 12.09 -3.79 8.67
N ALA A 119 12.50 -2.74 9.36
CA ALA A 119 12.03 -2.39 10.69
C ALA A 119 11.67 -0.91 10.73
N PHE A 120 10.56 -0.62 11.40
CA PHE A 120 9.98 0.69 11.57
C PHE A 120 9.97 1.02 13.05
N GLY A 121 10.69 2.06 13.42
CA GLY A 121 10.85 2.48 14.81
C GLY A 121 9.66 3.27 15.33
N ASP A 122 9.87 3.78 16.53
CA ASP A 122 8.99 4.74 17.20
C ASP A 122 8.58 5.87 16.24
N THR A 123 7.35 6.37 16.38
CA THR A 123 6.77 7.47 15.59
C THR A 123 6.39 7.15 14.14
N THR A 124 6.50 5.90 13.70
CA THR A 124 6.06 5.48 12.36
C THR A 124 4.55 5.68 12.18
N GLY A 125 3.75 5.30 13.18
CA GLY A 125 2.30 5.53 13.17
C GLY A 125 1.93 7.01 13.03
N ASP A 126 2.57 7.88 13.81
CA ASP A 126 2.38 9.33 13.75
C ASP A 126 2.77 9.91 12.39
N GLN A 127 3.88 9.45 11.81
CA GLN A 127 4.27 9.92 10.48
C GLN A 127 3.31 9.43 9.40
N ALA A 128 2.82 8.21 9.48
CA ALA A 128 1.83 7.70 8.54
C ALA A 128 0.53 8.55 8.57
N LEU A 129 0.08 8.96 9.76
CA LEU A 129 -1.03 9.90 9.92
C LEU A 129 -0.75 11.25 9.23
N ASN A 130 0.46 11.81 9.41
CA ASN A 130 0.85 13.06 8.75
C ASN A 130 0.88 12.91 7.21
N LEU A 131 1.41 11.80 6.69
CA LEU A 131 1.42 11.52 5.26
C LEU A 131 0.00 11.35 4.71
N GLN A 132 -0.88 10.68 5.45
CA GLN A 132 -2.28 10.54 5.08
C GLN A 132 -2.98 11.90 5.04
N ALA A 133 -2.74 12.79 6.01
CA ALA A 133 -3.29 14.15 5.98
C ALA A 133 -2.85 14.94 4.73
N ILE A 134 -1.58 14.82 4.33
CA ILE A 134 -1.09 15.42 3.08
C ILE A 134 -1.78 14.81 1.86
N ASN A 135 -1.91 13.48 1.82
CA ASN A 135 -2.60 12.78 0.73
C ASN A 135 -4.08 13.18 0.61
N ASN A 136 -4.76 13.32 1.74
CA ASN A 136 -6.16 13.73 1.84
C ASN A 136 -6.33 15.15 1.29
N SER A 137 -5.49 16.10 1.73
CA SER A 137 -5.48 17.48 1.21
C SER A 137 -5.16 17.55 -0.28
N ALA A 138 -4.16 16.78 -0.74
CA ALA A 138 -3.82 16.69 -2.16
C ALA A 138 -5.01 16.16 -2.98
N SER A 139 -5.67 15.10 -2.52
CA SER A 139 -6.85 14.52 -3.17
C SER A 139 -8.01 15.50 -3.22
N PHE A 140 -8.25 16.25 -2.13
CA PHE A 140 -9.24 17.32 -2.07
C PHE A 140 -8.97 18.41 -3.12
N HIS A 141 -7.76 18.97 -3.12
CA HIS A 141 -7.42 20.07 -4.02
C HIS A 141 -7.32 19.62 -5.48
N GLN A 142 -6.88 18.38 -5.74
CA GLN A 142 -6.87 17.82 -7.09
C GLN A 142 -8.28 17.74 -7.67
N MET A 143 -9.26 17.26 -6.88
CA MET A 143 -10.64 17.15 -7.34
C MET A 143 -11.32 18.51 -7.45
N LYS A 144 -11.01 19.45 -6.55
CA LYS A 144 -11.46 20.84 -6.69
C LYS A 144 -10.95 21.46 -7.99
N MET A 145 -9.65 21.34 -8.26
CA MET A 145 -9.02 21.84 -9.48
C MET A 145 -9.63 21.20 -10.73
N MET A 146 -10.00 19.92 -10.69
CA MET A 146 -10.67 19.26 -11.81
C MET A 146 -12.01 19.94 -12.17
N VAL A 147 -12.78 20.40 -11.19
CA VAL A 147 -14.02 21.15 -11.43
C VAL A 147 -13.73 22.54 -11.97
N GLU A 148 -12.73 23.24 -11.44
CA GLU A 148 -12.31 24.56 -11.94
C GLU A 148 -11.83 24.46 -13.40
N MET A 149 -11.03 23.44 -13.72
CA MET A 149 -10.58 23.12 -15.08
C MET A 149 -11.76 22.87 -16.02
N ALA A 150 -12.74 22.09 -15.58
CA ALA A 150 -13.94 21.85 -16.36
C ALA A 150 -14.75 23.14 -16.57
N ALA A 151 -14.89 23.99 -15.54
CA ALA A 151 -15.57 25.27 -15.65
C ALA A 151 -14.88 26.23 -16.63
N LEU A 152 -13.55 26.27 -16.63
CA LEU A 152 -12.75 27.09 -17.56
C LEU A 152 -12.86 26.60 -19.00
N ALA A 153 -12.87 25.28 -19.22
CA ALA A 153 -13.09 24.72 -20.55
C ALA A 153 -14.49 25.06 -21.12
N MET A 154 -15.42 25.46 -20.25
CA MET A 154 -16.78 25.86 -20.59
C MET A 154 -16.96 27.36 -20.80
N ASP A 155 -15.88 28.14 -20.74
CA ASP A 155 -15.90 29.58 -21.03
C ASP A 155 -15.30 29.81 -22.43
N GLU A 156 -16.11 30.36 -23.35
CA GLU A 156 -15.80 30.55 -24.77
C GLU A 156 -14.57 31.45 -25.03
N ASP A 157 -14.21 32.30 -24.06
CA ASP A 157 -13.02 33.16 -24.12
C ASP A 157 -11.73 32.45 -23.61
N SER A 158 -11.84 31.19 -23.20
CA SER A 158 -10.75 30.40 -22.62
C SER A 158 -10.16 29.42 -23.62
N GLU A 159 -9.04 29.76 -24.24
CA GLU A 159 -8.11 28.73 -24.73
C GLU A 159 -7.12 28.42 -23.60
N PRO A 160 -7.26 27.30 -22.85
CA PRO A 160 -6.32 26.96 -21.80
C PRO A 160 -4.95 26.63 -22.42
N GLY A 161 -4.12 27.66 -22.55
CA GLY A 161 -2.73 27.54 -22.97
C GLY A 161 -1.88 26.88 -21.88
N GLY A 162 -0.70 26.38 -22.24
CA GLY A 162 0.22 25.72 -21.29
C GLY A 162 0.59 26.57 -20.06
N MET A 163 0.61 27.90 -20.19
CA MET A 163 0.84 28.84 -19.09
C MET A 163 -0.31 28.87 -18.06
N GLN A 164 -1.55 28.69 -18.51
CA GLN A 164 -2.74 28.68 -17.65
C GLN A 164 -2.85 27.35 -16.89
N MET A 165 -2.52 26.24 -17.56
CA MET A 165 -2.36 24.92 -16.93
C MET A 165 -1.25 24.91 -15.87
N GLN A 166 -0.11 25.53 -16.18
CA GLN A 166 0.97 25.68 -15.22
C GLN A 166 0.52 26.55 -14.03
N GLY A 167 -0.20 27.65 -14.26
CA GLY A 167 -0.78 28.48 -13.20
C GLY A 167 -1.73 27.72 -12.27
N LEU A 168 -2.61 26.87 -12.83
CA LEU A 168 -3.54 26.04 -12.05
C LEU A 168 -2.83 24.97 -11.24
N ALA A 169 -1.89 24.24 -11.85
CA ALA A 169 -1.07 23.27 -11.13
C ALA A 169 -0.27 23.92 -9.99
N MET A 170 0.24 25.13 -10.23
CA MET A 170 0.96 25.90 -9.22
C MET A 170 0.02 26.38 -8.09
N SER A 171 -1.20 26.79 -8.42
CA SER A 171 -2.22 27.18 -7.43
C SER A 171 -2.69 26.02 -6.55
N MET A 172 -2.78 24.80 -7.10
CA MET A 172 -3.08 23.58 -6.35
C MET A 172 -1.99 23.30 -5.31
N PHE A 173 -0.73 23.38 -5.71
CA PHE A 173 0.39 23.18 -4.78
C PHE A 173 0.42 24.26 -3.68
N GLY A 174 0.19 25.52 -4.04
CA GLY A 174 0.04 26.62 -3.08
C GLY A 174 -1.13 26.38 -2.10
N SER A 175 -2.25 25.85 -2.57
CA SER A 175 -3.43 25.54 -1.76
C SER A 175 -3.16 24.40 -0.77
N ILE A 176 -2.51 23.32 -1.21
CA ILE A 176 -2.08 22.22 -0.34
C ILE A 176 -1.18 22.75 0.78
N LEU A 177 -0.25 23.66 0.48
CA LEU A 177 0.65 24.24 1.48
C LEU A 177 -0.01 25.25 2.42
N GLY A 178 -1.01 25.97 1.93
CA GLY A 178 -1.85 26.87 2.71
C GLY A 178 -2.91 26.16 3.55
N ASP A 179 -3.13 24.86 3.32
CA ASP A 179 -4.14 24.07 4.02
C ASP A 179 -3.82 24.01 5.53
N PRO A 180 -4.75 24.48 6.40
CA PRO A 180 -4.57 24.42 7.84
C PRO A 180 -4.57 22.99 8.41
N GLU A 181 -5.16 22.01 7.71
CA GLU A 181 -5.23 20.61 8.13
C GLU A 181 -4.07 19.77 7.58
N ALA A 182 -3.45 20.20 6.47
CA ALA A 182 -2.26 19.58 5.89
C ALA A 182 -1.09 20.59 5.86
N GLY A 183 -0.85 21.21 4.71
CA GLY A 183 0.09 22.30 4.48
C GLY A 183 1.35 22.39 5.33
N VAL A 184 1.77 23.62 5.63
CA VAL A 184 3.01 23.86 6.38
C VAL A 184 2.90 23.37 7.83
N GLN A 185 1.69 23.29 8.40
CA GLN A 185 1.50 22.80 9.77
C GLN A 185 1.80 21.30 9.90
N ILE A 186 1.33 20.46 8.98
CA ILE A 186 1.70 19.04 8.96
C ILE A 186 3.16 18.89 8.59
N PHE A 187 3.69 19.66 7.62
CA PHE A 187 5.12 19.64 7.34
C PHE A 187 5.99 19.94 8.58
N GLU A 188 5.57 20.88 9.44
CA GLU A 188 6.23 21.17 10.71
C GLU A 188 6.23 19.96 11.66
N LYS A 189 5.13 19.20 11.72
CA LYS A 189 4.98 17.98 12.54
C LYS A 189 5.62 16.74 11.94
N SER A 190 5.72 16.68 10.61
CA SER A 190 6.26 15.55 9.87
C SER A 190 7.71 15.30 10.20
N HIS A 191 8.13 14.07 10.23
CA HIS A 191 9.51 13.68 10.47
C HIS A 191 9.81 12.41 9.66
N MET A 192 11.09 12.12 9.42
CA MET A 192 11.45 10.83 8.85
C MET A 192 11.49 9.82 10.01
N PRO A 193 10.59 8.82 10.05
CA PRO A 193 10.58 7.84 11.12
C PRO A 193 11.86 6.99 11.01
N PRO A 194 12.32 6.40 12.12
CA PRO A 194 13.47 5.51 12.10
C PRO A 194 13.15 4.27 11.27
N VAL A 195 13.74 4.14 10.09
CA VAL A 195 13.60 2.98 9.21
C VAL A 195 14.94 2.27 9.13
N THR A 196 14.97 0.99 9.51
CA THR A 196 16.15 0.13 9.35
C THR A 196 15.84 -0.96 8.34
N ILE A 197 16.56 -0.98 7.23
CA ILE A 197 16.48 -2.04 6.23
C ILE A 197 17.82 -2.77 6.28
N GLY A 198 17.81 -4.08 6.10
CA GLY A 198 19.07 -4.80 6.03
C GLY A 198 18.91 -6.21 5.53
N PHE A 199 20.06 -6.84 5.41
CA PHE A 199 20.15 -8.22 4.97
C PHE A 199 21.39 -8.89 5.55
N LYS A 200 21.32 -10.21 5.64
CA LYS A 200 22.37 -11.04 6.19
C LYS A 200 23.26 -11.59 5.09
N VAL A 201 24.57 -11.41 5.25
CA VAL A 201 25.62 -11.98 4.39
C VAL A 201 26.67 -12.60 5.29
N SER A 202 26.63 -13.92 5.45
CA SER A 202 27.59 -14.65 6.29
C SER A 202 29.00 -14.66 5.68
N ASP A 203 29.11 -14.65 4.36
CA ASP A 203 30.40 -14.55 3.65
C ASP A 203 31.03 -13.16 3.87
N GLU A 204 32.21 -13.13 4.49
CA GLU A 204 32.87 -11.88 4.90
C GLU A 204 33.42 -11.06 3.73
N GLU A 205 33.93 -11.71 2.68
CA GLU A 205 34.47 -11.03 1.50
C GLU A 205 33.33 -10.37 0.71
N MET A 206 32.25 -11.12 0.46
CA MET A 206 31.05 -10.62 -0.19
C MET A 206 30.36 -9.53 0.64
N ARG A 207 30.28 -9.69 1.97
CA ARG A 207 29.71 -8.68 2.86
C ARG A 207 30.50 -7.38 2.78
N THR A 208 31.83 -7.45 2.81
CA THR A 208 32.70 -6.28 2.70
C THR A 208 32.47 -5.58 1.35
N GLN A 209 32.54 -6.33 0.26
CA GLN A 209 32.31 -5.83 -1.10
C GLN A 209 30.96 -5.11 -1.25
N ILE A 210 29.86 -5.73 -0.77
CA ILE A 210 28.52 -5.15 -0.88
C ILE A 210 28.42 -3.88 -0.02
N SER A 211 28.93 -3.92 1.22
CA SER A 211 28.87 -2.75 2.12
C SER A 211 29.64 -1.55 1.57
N GLU A 212 30.86 -1.76 1.05
CA GLU A 212 31.68 -0.72 0.43
C GLU A 212 31.02 -0.16 -0.84
N MET A 213 30.43 -1.04 -1.65
CA MET A 213 29.66 -0.62 -2.84
C MET A 213 28.46 0.25 -2.46
N MET A 214 27.72 -0.11 -1.41
CA MET A 214 26.57 0.69 -0.96
C MET A 214 27.00 2.03 -0.37
N ILE A 215 28.06 2.05 0.45
CA ILE A 215 28.62 3.28 1.01
C ILE A 215 29.10 4.20 -0.11
N GLY A 216 29.91 3.67 -1.04
CA GLY A 216 30.38 4.41 -2.21
C GLY A 216 29.25 4.91 -3.09
N GLY A 217 28.20 4.10 -3.28
CA GLY A 217 26.99 4.47 -4.01
C GLY A 217 26.27 5.65 -3.37
N VAL A 218 26.01 5.58 -2.06
CA VAL A 218 25.38 6.68 -1.30
C VAL A 218 26.21 7.95 -1.36
N LEU A 219 27.53 7.86 -1.13
CA LEU A 219 28.43 9.02 -1.19
C LEU A 219 28.55 9.60 -2.60
N SER A 220 28.40 8.78 -3.66
CA SER A 220 28.48 9.24 -5.05
C SER A 220 27.26 10.00 -5.55
N LEU A 221 26.10 9.86 -4.88
CA LEU A 221 24.86 10.54 -5.27
C LEU A 221 24.90 12.05 -5.01
N PHE A 222 25.88 12.52 -4.23
CA PHE A 222 25.88 13.87 -3.71
C PHE A 222 27.25 14.53 -3.89
N ASP A 223 27.22 15.80 -4.29
CA ASP A 223 28.41 16.64 -4.27
C ASP A 223 28.68 17.04 -2.82
N LEU A 224 29.81 16.62 -2.26
CA LEU A 224 30.20 16.91 -0.88
C LEU A 224 31.00 18.22 -0.77
N ASP A 225 30.87 19.13 -1.72
CA ASP A 225 31.38 20.51 -1.62
C ASP A 225 30.92 21.18 -0.31
N GLU A 226 31.73 22.06 0.27
CA GLU A 226 31.44 22.78 1.52
C GLU A 226 30.10 23.55 1.47
N ASN A 227 29.69 23.99 0.27
CA ASN A 227 28.42 24.70 0.05
C ASN A 227 27.22 23.78 -0.19
N ALA A 228 27.43 22.48 -0.33
CA ALA A 228 26.37 21.53 -0.58
C ALA A 228 25.57 21.27 0.72
N PRO A 229 24.27 20.95 0.61
CA PRO A 229 23.40 20.73 1.76
C PRO A 229 23.62 19.36 2.44
N PHE A 230 24.80 18.77 2.29
CA PHE A 230 25.15 17.45 2.77
C PHE A 230 26.29 17.55 3.79
N ASP A 231 26.24 16.71 4.82
CA ASP A 231 27.32 16.52 5.80
C ASP A 231 27.66 15.03 5.85
N GLU A 232 28.93 14.67 5.68
CA GLU A 232 29.38 13.27 5.81
C GLU A 232 29.26 12.78 7.26
N ILE A 233 28.89 11.51 7.42
CA ILE A 233 28.86 10.81 8.70
C ILE A 233 29.88 9.69 8.67
N GLU A 234 30.85 9.75 9.58
CA GLU A 234 31.74 8.64 9.93
C GLU A 234 31.79 8.56 11.45
N MET A 235 31.17 7.54 12.05
CA MET A 235 31.11 7.39 13.50
C MET A 235 30.87 5.96 13.95
N GLU A 236 31.03 5.70 15.24
CA GLU A 236 30.64 4.43 15.87
C GLU A 236 29.41 4.65 16.78
N LYS A 237 28.40 3.80 16.66
CA LYS A 237 27.20 3.80 17.51
C LYS A 237 26.83 2.39 17.92
N ASP A 238 26.65 2.16 19.22
CA ASP A 238 26.32 0.85 19.82
C ASP A 238 27.22 -0.29 19.32
N GLY A 239 28.52 -0.01 19.10
CA GLY A 239 29.51 -0.96 18.61
C GLY A 239 29.48 -1.23 17.10
N VAL A 240 28.75 -0.43 16.33
CA VAL A 240 28.66 -0.51 14.87
C VAL A 240 29.28 0.73 14.26
N ALA A 241 30.26 0.54 13.37
CA ALA A 241 30.79 1.61 12.54
C ALA A 241 29.76 1.97 11.45
N LEU A 242 29.44 3.26 11.36
CA LEU A 242 28.44 3.83 10.48
C LEU A 242 29.09 4.83 9.54
N ASN A 243 28.80 4.68 8.26
CA ASN A 243 29.23 5.60 7.20
C ASN A 243 28.02 6.07 6.40
N GLY A 244 27.97 7.34 6.06
CA GLY A 244 26.88 7.88 5.27
C GLY A 244 26.84 9.39 5.29
N MET A 245 25.64 9.96 5.38
CA MET A 245 25.46 11.40 5.32
C MET A 245 24.20 11.91 5.98
N THR A 246 24.22 13.19 6.29
CA THR A 246 23.06 14.00 6.67
C THR A 246 22.71 14.92 5.52
N ILE A 247 21.46 14.89 5.07
CA ILE A 247 20.86 15.99 4.32
C ILE A 247 20.44 17.05 5.34
N ASN A 248 21.13 18.18 5.33
CA ASN A 248 21.01 19.22 6.34
C ASN A 248 19.97 20.26 5.93
N GLY A 249 18.83 20.27 6.61
CA GLY A 249 17.74 21.18 6.27
C GLY A 249 18.10 22.64 6.45
N LYS A 250 19.00 22.98 7.39
CA LYS A 250 19.46 24.35 7.56
C LYS A 250 20.26 24.80 6.34
N LYS A 251 21.22 24.00 5.88
CA LYS A 251 21.96 24.30 4.64
C LYS A 251 21.01 24.36 3.44
N LEU A 252 20.03 23.45 3.33
CA LEU A 252 18.99 23.51 2.28
C LEU A 252 18.21 24.84 2.31
N ALA A 253 17.79 25.29 3.49
CA ALA A 253 17.05 26.54 3.64
C ALA A 253 17.92 27.77 3.33
N ASP A 254 19.22 27.69 3.61
CA ASP A 254 20.20 28.76 3.33
C ASP A 254 20.54 28.88 1.83
N LEU A 255 20.29 27.83 1.01
CA LEU A 255 20.41 27.90 -0.45
C LEU A 255 19.35 28.79 -1.11
N ALA A 256 18.23 29.03 -0.42
CA ALA A 256 17.17 29.91 -0.92
C ALA A 256 17.59 31.39 -0.81
N ASP A 257 18.20 31.90 -1.88
CA ASP A 257 18.56 33.30 -2.03
C ASP A 257 17.33 34.21 -2.17
N GLU A 258 17.53 35.52 -2.22
CA GLU A 258 16.42 36.48 -2.26
C GLU A 258 15.56 36.33 -3.54
N ASN A 259 16.18 35.96 -4.65
CA ASN A 259 15.47 35.68 -5.90
C ASN A 259 14.59 34.44 -5.74
N SER A 260 15.15 33.34 -5.22
CA SER A 260 14.41 32.10 -4.94
C SER A 260 13.27 32.35 -3.96
N ARG A 261 13.49 33.15 -2.92
CA ARG A 261 12.44 33.53 -1.96
C ARG A 261 11.38 34.40 -2.59
N GLN A 262 11.74 35.28 -3.54
CA GLN A 262 10.77 36.07 -4.28
C GLN A 262 9.94 35.17 -5.21
N GLU A 263 10.56 34.27 -5.97
CA GLU A 263 9.88 33.26 -6.79
C GLU A 263 8.94 32.39 -5.93
N MET A 264 9.43 31.91 -4.78
CA MET A 264 8.62 31.20 -3.80
C MET A 264 7.50 32.07 -3.21
N THR A 265 7.67 33.39 -3.09
CA THR A 265 6.62 34.30 -2.59
C THR A 265 5.52 34.49 -3.61
N GLU A 266 5.91 34.68 -4.87
CA GLU A 266 4.98 34.73 -6.01
C GLU A 266 4.21 33.40 -6.11
N PHE A 267 4.84 32.29 -5.73
CA PHE A 267 4.23 30.97 -5.70
C PHE A 267 3.33 30.67 -4.48
N PHE A 268 3.81 30.92 -3.26
CA PHE A 268 3.08 30.64 -2.01
C PHE A 268 2.10 31.76 -1.62
N GLY A 269 2.01 32.82 -2.42
CA GLY A 269 1.11 33.96 -2.19
C GLY A 269 1.48 34.85 -1.01
N SER A 270 2.48 34.48 -0.19
CA SER A 270 2.97 35.33 0.88
C SER A 270 4.41 35.04 1.29
N ARG A 271 5.18 36.12 1.54
CA ARG A 271 6.54 36.03 2.06
C ARG A 271 6.59 35.39 3.45
N ALA A 272 5.58 35.66 4.27
CA ALA A 272 5.45 35.05 5.60
C ALA A 272 5.33 33.52 5.52
N MET A 273 4.62 32.99 4.51
CA MET A 273 4.51 31.53 4.33
C MET A 273 5.82 30.91 3.85
N VAL A 274 6.51 31.57 2.91
CA VAL A 274 7.86 31.18 2.46
C VAL A 274 8.82 31.10 3.64
N ASP A 275 8.87 32.15 4.47
CA ASP A 275 9.78 32.22 5.60
C ASP A 275 9.42 31.17 6.66
N ARG A 276 8.13 30.90 6.90
CA ARG A 276 7.69 29.83 7.79
C ARG A 276 8.07 28.44 7.26
N PHE A 277 7.86 28.20 5.96
CA PHE A 277 8.25 26.95 5.31
C PHE A 277 9.76 26.72 5.38
N LEU A 278 10.57 27.71 4.98
CA LEU A 278 12.04 27.62 5.05
C LEU A 278 12.53 27.46 6.50
N ALA A 279 11.87 28.10 7.48
CA ALA A 279 12.17 27.89 8.89
C ALA A 279 11.80 26.48 9.39
N ALA A 280 10.80 25.84 8.80
CA ALA A 280 10.46 24.44 9.07
C ALA A 280 11.49 23.49 8.41
N VAL A 281 11.87 23.75 7.15
CA VAL A 281 12.92 23.01 6.43
C VAL A 281 14.23 23.08 7.22
N ALA A 282 14.61 24.26 7.72
CA ALA A 282 15.82 24.48 8.50
C ALA A 282 15.95 23.64 9.78
N LYS A 283 14.83 23.06 10.26
CA LYS A 283 14.77 22.21 11.45
C LYS A 283 14.78 20.71 11.15
N LYS A 284 14.75 20.33 9.87
CA LYS A 284 14.60 18.94 9.43
C LYS A 284 15.94 18.44 8.93
N ASN A 285 16.35 17.26 9.38
CA ASN A 285 17.49 16.56 8.81
C ASN A 285 17.03 15.20 8.32
N LEU A 286 17.76 14.62 7.38
CA LEU A 286 17.61 13.22 7.00
C LEU A 286 18.99 12.58 7.04
N ASN A 287 19.15 11.61 7.93
CA ASN A 287 20.38 10.83 8.07
C ASN A 287 20.19 9.54 7.29
N ILE A 288 21.16 9.22 6.44
CA ILE A 288 21.24 7.96 5.70
C ILE A 288 22.58 7.35 6.06
N VAL A 289 22.60 6.24 6.78
CA VAL A 289 23.84 5.57 7.19
C VAL A 289 23.80 4.09 6.88
N ILE A 290 24.97 3.57 6.53
CA ILE A 290 25.21 2.16 6.28
C ILE A 290 26.20 1.67 7.32
N GLY A 291 25.94 0.49 7.87
CA GLY A 291 26.81 -0.15 8.84
C GLY A 291 26.86 -1.65 8.65
N VAL A 292 27.82 -2.28 9.32
CA VAL A 292 27.92 -3.72 9.41
C VAL A 292 27.85 -4.14 10.87
N LYS A 293 26.79 -4.87 11.22
CA LYS A 293 26.62 -5.48 12.54
C LYS A 293 26.70 -6.99 12.40
N GLU A 294 27.79 -7.58 12.90
CA GLU A 294 28.04 -9.03 12.78
C GLU A 294 28.00 -9.48 11.31
N SER A 295 27.06 -10.35 10.94
CA SER A 295 26.83 -10.80 9.56
C SER A 295 25.82 -9.96 8.79
N TYR A 296 25.33 -8.85 9.35
CA TYR A 296 24.29 -8.03 8.73
C TYR A 296 24.86 -6.73 8.16
N ILE A 297 24.43 -6.40 6.94
CA ILE A 297 24.55 -5.05 6.39
C ILE A 297 23.24 -4.34 6.69
N ILE A 298 23.35 -3.16 7.28
CA ILE A 298 22.21 -2.34 7.69
C ILE A 298 22.24 -1.01 6.96
N VAL A 299 21.07 -0.54 6.58
CA VAL A 299 20.80 0.80 6.05
C VAL A 299 19.78 1.43 6.97
N TYR A 300 20.12 2.57 7.55
CA TYR A 300 19.24 3.33 8.40
C TYR A 300 18.87 4.66 7.73
N LEU A 301 17.59 5.00 7.78
CA LEU A 301 17.05 6.31 7.44
C LEU A 301 16.30 6.87 8.64
N GLY A 302 16.53 8.14 8.97
CA GLY A 302 15.79 8.79 10.05
C GLY A 302 16.15 10.26 10.23
N ASP A 303 15.31 11.00 10.94
CA ASP A 303 15.52 12.43 11.22
C ASP A 303 16.70 12.70 12.18
N SER A 304 17.03 11.70 13.01
CA SER A 304 18.16 11.65 13.92
C SER A 304 18.78 10.26 13.95
N LEU A 305 20.07 10.17 14.22
CA LEU A 305 20.75 8.90 14.52
C LEU A 305 20.37 8.34 15.91
N ASP A 306 19.67 9.08 16.75
CA ASP A 306 19.17 8.57 18.05
C ASP A 306 18.07 7.52 17.91
N GLY A 307 17.38 7.49 16.76
CA GLY A 307 16.39 6.46 16.43
C GLY A 307 17.00 5.10 16.09
N LEU A 308 18.27 5.05 15.68
CA LEU A 308 19.00 3.80 15.47
C LEU A 308 19.50 3.26 16.81
N LYS A 309 19.02 2.10 17.26
CA LYS A 309 19.45 1.50 18.53
C LYS A 309 19.69 0.01 18.35
N PHE A 310 20.79 -0.48 18.92
CA PHE A 310 21.05 -1.92 19.01
C PHE A 310 21.04 -2.34 20.48
N PRO A 311 19.98 -3.05 20.94
CA PRO A 311 19.89 -3.52 22.31
C PRO A 311 21.09 -4.40 22.70
N ALA A 312 21.71 -4.09 23.84
CA ALA A 312 22.81 -4.87 24.37
C ALA A 312 22.36 -6.20 25.01
N LYS A 313 21.05 -6.33 25.31
CA LYS A 313 20.46 -7.47 26.00
C LYS A 313 19.19 -7.96 25.29
N PRO A 314 18.93 -9.28 25.26
CA PRO A 314 17.72 -9.82 24.64
C PRO A 314 16.41 -9.27 25.23
N GLU A 315 16.37 -8.93 26.52
CA GLU A 315 15.16 -8.42 27.18
C GLU A 315 14.74 -7.03 26.72
N ASP A 316 15.67 -6.30 26.09
CA ASP A 316 15.46 -4.97 25.52
C ASP A 316 15.16 -5.03 24.02
N SER A 317 15.08 -6.24 23.44
CA SER A 317 14.84 -6.46 22.01
C SER A 317 13.36 -6.57 21.64
N LEU A 318 13.04 -6.47 20.35
CA LEU A 318 11.70 -6.69 19.80
C LEU A 318 11.15 -8.05 20.21
N LEU A 319 11.98 -9.09 20.32
CA LEU A 319 11.52 -10.41 20.76
C LEU A 319 10.96 -10.44 22.19
N ALA A 320 11.34 -9.47 23.03
CA ALA A 320 10.80 -9.30 24.37
C ALA A 320 9.50 -8.46 24.40
N ASN A 321 9.03 -7.96 23.26
CA ASN A 321 7.71 -7.37 23.11
C ASN A 321 6.64 -8.46 23.35
N GLU A 322 5.63 -8.14 24.17
CA GLU A 322 4.52 -9.07 24.47
C GLU A 322 3.77 -9.48 23.21
N GLY A 323 3.78 -8.61 22.21
CA GLY A 323 3.24 -8.82 20.88
C GLY A 323 3.91 -9.91 20.06
N MET A 324 5.13 -10.30 20.41
CA MET A 324 5.84 -11.40 19.76
C MET A 324 5.51 -12.76 20.38
N SER A 325 4.66 -12.80 21.40
CA SER A 325 4.41 -14.04 22.15
C SER A 325 3.73 -15.15 21.36
N PHE A 326 2.98 -14.82 20.29
CA PHE A 326 2.39 -15.82 19.38
C PHE A 326 3.45 -16.74 18.76
N LEU A 327 4.70 -16.28 18.62
CA LEU A 327 5.78 -17.07 18.05
C LEU A 327 6.13 -18.32 18.87
N LYS A 328 5.73 -18.38 20.15
CA LYS A 328 5.98 -19.54 21.03
C LYS A 328 5.49 -20.85 20.40
N ASP A 329 4.37 -20.79 19.68
CA ASP A 329 3.74 -21.96 19.05
C ASP A 329 4.41 -22.37 17.72
N TYR A 330 5.36 -21.58 17.23
CA TYR A 330 6.05 -21.79 15.95
C TYR A 330 7.57 -22.00 16.11
N LEU A 331 8.09 -21.98 17.34
CA LEU A 331 9.53 -22.09 17.62
C LEU A 331 10.13 -23.45 17.21
N ASP A 332 9.32 -24.49 17.02
CA ASP A 332 9.74 -25.79 16.46
C ASP A 332 9.65 -25.87 14.92
N LYS A 333 8.95 -24.94 14.26
CA LYS A 333 8.69 -24.94 12.81
C LYS A 333 9.83 -24.36 11.97
N ASP A 334 9.84 -24.65 10.68
CA ASP A 334 10.78 -24.02 9.74
C ASP A 334 10.24 -22.65 9.29
N ILE A 335 10.41 -21.61 10.12
CA ILE A 335 9.90 -20.24 9.88
C ILE A 335 10.68 -19.57 8.74
N ARG A 336 9.93 -18.94 7.83
CA ARG A 336 10.39 -18.32 6.58
C ARG A 336 9.98 -16.87 6.39
N MET A 337 8.94 -16.42 7.09
CA MET A 337 8.54 -15.03 7.08
C MET A 337 8.03 -14.65 8.46
N LEU A 338 8.31 -13.43 8.86
CA LEU A 338 7.79 -12.84 10.08
C LEU A 338 7.34 -11.42 9.78
N VAL A 339 6.09 -11.11 10.12
CA VAL A 339 5.53 -9.77 10.08
C VAL A 339 5.03 -9.43 11.48
N PHE A 340 5.29 -8.22 11.92
CA PHE A 340 4.84 -7.67 13.18
C PHE A 340 4.41 -6.21 12.97
N GLY A 341 3.31 -5.82 13.60
CA GLY A 341 2.88 -4.43 13.70
C GLY A 341 2.27 -4.17 15.07
N GLU A 342 2.78 -3.15 15.75
CA GLU A 342 2.34 -2.76 17.09
C GLU A 342 0.95 -2.13 17.06
N GLU A 343 0.17 -2.37 18.10
CA GLU A 343 -1.26 -2.04 18.16
C GLU A 343 -1.54 -0.55 17.92
N GLU A 344 -0.84 0.33 18.63
CA GLU A 344 -1.08 1.77 18.57
C GLU A 344 -0.68 2.36 17.21
N ALA A 345 0.39 1.85 16.59
CA ALA A 345 0.78 2.22 15.25
C ALA A 345 -0.28 1.77 14.23
N MET A 346 -0.76 0.53 14.33
CA MET A 346 -1.79 -0.01 13.44
C MET A 346 -3.13 0.73 13.60
N LYS A 347 -3.53 1.10 14.82
CA LYS A 347 -4.71 1.94 15.07
C LYS A 347 -4.57 3.32 14.45
N THR A 348 -3.42 3.94 14.61
CA THR A 348 -3.15 5.27 14.08
C THR A 348 -3.20 5.28 12.55
N ILE A 349 -2.55 4.30 11.92
CA ILE A 349 -2.57 4.11 10.46
C ILE A 349 -3.98 3.79 9.97
N GLY A 350 -4.63 2.81 10.61
CA GLY A 350 -5.94 2.30 10.23
C GLY A 350 -7.05 3.36 10.33
N GLY A 351 -7.04 4.13 11.43
CA GLY A 351 -8.06 5.14 11.72
C GLY A 351 -7.94 6.43 10.89
N ALA A 352 -6.82 6.63 10.19
CA ALA A 352 -6.64 7.78 9.30
C ALA A 352 -7.14 7.54 7.87
N ASN A 353 -7.52 6.29 7.54
CA ASN A 353 -7.84 5.90 6.18
C ASN A 353 -9.13 6.56 5.67
N GLU A 354 -9.04 7.05 4.43
CA GLU A 354 -10.17 7.38 3.58
C GLU A 354 -9.81 7.04 2.14
N VAL A 355 -10.82 6.72 1.33
CA VAL A 355 -10.68 6.39 -0.09
C VAL A 355 -11.26 7.51 -0.95
N MET A 356 -12.46 7.99 -0.61
CA MET A 356 -13.25 8.90 -1.45
C MET A 356 -13.62 10.22 -0.76
N SER A 357 -13.47 10.34 0.56
CA SER A 357 -14.05 11.43 1.36
C SER A 357 -13.45 12.77 0.97
N SER A 358 -12.12 12.89 0.93
CA SER A 358 -11.49 14.13 0.47
C SER A 358 -11.77 14.43 -0.99
N MET A 359 -11.81 13.41 -1.85
CA MET A 359 -12.16 13.59 -3.26
C MET A 359 -13.57 14.16 -3.42
N ALA A 360 -14.56 13.58 -2.73
CA ALA A 360 -15.95 14.03 -2.76
C ALA A 360 -16.11 15.44 -2.15
N LYS A 361 -15.40 15.74 -1.06
CA LYS A 361 -15.34 17.09 -0.48
C LYS A 361 -14.72 18.10 -1.46
N GLY A 362 -13.68 17.71 -2.19
CA GLY A 362 -13.01 18.53 -3.21
C GLY A 362 -13.93 18.87 -4.38
N LEU A 363 -14.59 17.85 -4.95
CA LEU A 363 -15.62 18.03 -5.98
C LEU A 363 -16.73 18.96 -5.50
N LYS A 364 -17.23 18.73 -4.27
CA LYS A 364 -18.27 19.56 -3.67
C LYS A 364 -17.85 21.02 -3.54
N ALA A 365 -16.61 21.27 -3.09
CA ALA A 365 -16.07 22.62 -2.94
C ALA A 365 -15.92 23.32 -4.31
N GLY A 366 -15.39 22.61 -5.31
CA GLY A 366 -15.27 23.14 -6.67
C GLY A 366 -16.63 23.50 -7.27
N LEU A 367 -17.63 22.63 -7.13
CA LEU A 367 -18.99 22.88 -7.62
C LEU A 367 -19.69 24.03 -6.90
N ALA A 368 -19.32 24.33 -5.66
CA ALA A 368 -19.88 25.44 -4.90
C ALA A 368 -19.30 26.81 -5.33
N GLU A 369 -18.12 26.81 -5.96
CA GLU A 369 -17.42 28.01 -6.43
C GLU A 369 -17.59 28.23 -7.95
N ALA A 370 -17.99 27.20 -8.70
CA ALA A 370 -18.16 27.26 -10.15
C ALA A 370 -19.62 27.60 -10.54
N ASP A 371 -19.86 28.84 -10.98
CA ASP A 371 -21.16 29.27 -11.50
C ASP A 371 -21.51 28.61 -12.85
N SER A 372 -20.50 28.16 -13.62
CA SER A 372 -20.65 27.60 -14.97
C SER A 372 -21.55 26.37 -15.04
N PHE A 373 -21.75 25.66 -13.92
CA PHE A 373 -22.57 24.45 -13.85
C PHE A 373 -24.01 24.68 -13.36
N GLY A 374 -24.40 25.94 -13.12
CA GLY A 374 -25.70 26.29 -12.57
C GLY A 374 -25.89 25.86 -11.10
N ASP A 375 -27.13 25.58 -10.69
CA ASP A 375 -27.45 25.24 -9.28
C ASP A 375 -27.06 23.80 -8.91
N THR A 376 -25.85 23.58 -8.42
CA THR A 376 -25.30 22.24 -8.11
C THR A 376 -25.57 21.77 -6.67
N ARG A 377 -26.47 22.42 -5.92
CA ARG A 377 -26.69 22.13 -4.48
C ARG A 377 -27.17 20.70 -4.21
N ASP A 378 -27.90 20.11 -5.14
CA ASP A 378 -28.32 18.70 -5.12
C ASP A 378 -27.12 17.75 -5.23
N ILE A 379 -26.23 17.97 -6.21
CA ILE A 379 -24.98 17.20 -6.40
C ILE A 379 -24.06 17.36 -5.18
N GLN A 380 -23.91 18.59 -4.68
CA GLN A 380 -23.12 18.88 -3.48
C GLN A 380 -23.62 18.14 -2.23
N ALA A 381 -24.94 17.98 -2.09
CA ALA A 381 -25.54 17.26 -0.98
C ALA A 381 -25.22 15.75 -1.05
N LEU A 382 -25.26 15.16 -2.26
CA LEU A 382 -24.90 13.76 -2.51
C LEU A 382 -23.41 13.50 -2.26
N LEU A 383 -22.52 14.35 -2.75
CA LEU A 383 -21.07 14.24 -2.48
C LEU A 383 -20.76 14.38 -0.98
N GLY A 384 -21.46 15.29 -0.28
CA GLY A 384 -21.36 15.39 1.18
C GLY A 384 -21.94 14.18 1.93
N HIS A 385 -22.87 13.46 1.32
CA HIS A 385 -23.37 12.18 1.83
C HIS A 385 -22.34 11.07 1.66
N VAL A 386 -21.70 10.94 0.49
CA VAL A 386 -20.61 9.98 0.23
C VAL A 386 -19.53 10.07 1.31
N ALA A 387 -18.95 11.25 1.53
CA ALA A 387 -17.88 11.44 2.52
C ALA A 387 -18.31 11.07 3.95
N ARG A 388 -19.59 11.31 4.30
CA ARG A 388 -20.14 10.99 5.62
C ARG A 388 -20.43 9.50 5.79
N VAL A 389 -20.90 8.81 4.75
CA VAL A 389 -21.16 7.37 4.81
C VAL A 389 -19.84 6.60 4.86
N GLU A 390 -18.85 7.03 4.08
CA GLU A 390 -17.51 6.44 4.13
C GLU A 390 -16.91 6.51 5.53
N GLY A 391 -16.96 7.67 6.21
CA GLY A 391 -16.49 7.77 7.60
C GLY A 391 -17.17 6.74 8.53
N LYS A 392 -18.47 6.52 8.35
CA LYS A 392 -19.21 5.49 9.11
C LYS A 392 -18.85 4.06 8.72
N ILE A 393 -18.34 3.82 7.52
CA ILE A 393 -17.81 2.51 7.10
C ILE A 393 -16.46 2.29 7.79
N PHE A 394 -15.58 3.29 7.80
CA PHE A 394 -14.29 3.21 8.49
C PHE A 394 -14.44 3.09 10.01
N ASP A 395 -15.45 3.72 10.62
CA ASP A 395 -15.80 3.55 12.04
C ASP A 395 -16.16 2.09 12.42
N MET A 396 -16.45 1.22 11.44
CA MET A 396 -16.72 -0.21 11.68
C MET A 396 -15.45 -1.05 11.78
N PHE A 397 -14.29 -0.50 11.41
CA PHE A 397 -13.01 -1.21 11.49
C PHE A 397 -12.39 -1.05 12.87
N GLU A 398 -11.94 -2.17 13.42
CA GLU A 398 -11.15 -2.22 14.65
C GLU A 398 -9.76 -2.73 14.30
N TYR A 399 -8.73 -2.05 14.79
CA TYR A 399 -7.33 -2.39 14.52
C TYR A 399 -6.66 -2.85 15.81
N GLY A 400 -6.12 -4.07 15.77
CA GLY A 400 -5.29 -4.63 16.81
C GLY A 400 -3.83 -4.74 16.38
N ARG A 401 -3.00 -5.21 17.31
CA ARG A 401 -1.66 -5.72 17.01
C ARG A 401 -1.73 -6.79 15.92
N THR A 402 -0.78 -6.80 15.00
CA THR A 402 -0.68 -7.82 13.95
C THR A 402 0.60 -8.65 14.08
N GLY A 403 0.49 -9.95 13.89
CA GLY A 403 1.61 -10.89 13.83
C GLY A 403 1.36 -11.94 12.76
N THR A 404 2.19 -12.01 11.73
CA THR A 404 2.10 -13.06 10.71
C THR A 404 3.36 -13.88 10.70
N VAL A 405 3.23 -15.20 10.66
CA VAL A 405 4.33 -16.13 10.50
C VAL A 405 4.06 -17.02 9.30
N ALA A 406 5.04 -17.12 8.40
CA ALA A 406 5.02 -18.17 7.38
C ALA A 406 6.07 -19.23 7.70
N PHE A 407 5.72 -20.49 7.51
CA PHE A 407 6.58 -21.62 7.82
C PHE A 407 6.35 -22.82 6.89
N ILE A 408 7.33 -23.71 6.84
CA ILE A 408 7.23 -24.95 6.07
C ILE A 408 6.79 -26.10 6.99
N GLU A 409 5.62 -26.67 6.69
CA GLU A 409 5.10 -27.88 7.30
C GLU A 409 4.06 -28.49 6.34
N ASP A 410 4.38 -29.61 5.69
CA ASP A 410 3.53 -30.23 4.66
C ASP A 410 3.07 -29.26 3.54
N GLY A 411 3.91 -28.26 3.24
CA GLY A 411 3.59 -27.14 2.36
C GLY A 411 4.10 -25.83 2.94
N PHE A 412 3.84 -24.74 2.24
CA PHE A 412 4.04 -23.38 2.75
C PHE A 412 2.75 -22.92 3.43
N LYS A 413 2.84 -22.66 4.74
CA LYS A 413 1.72 -22.19 5.56
C LYS A 413 1.98 -20.74 5.97
N ILE A 414 0.91 -19.94 6.00
CA ILE A 414 0.91 -18.59 6.54
C ILE A 414 -0.17 -18.57 7.61
N GLU A 415 0.17 -18.11 8.81
CA GLU A 415 -0.77 -17.91 9.90
C GLU A 415 -0.64 -16.47 10.41
N SER A 416 -1.79 -15.81 10.58
CA SER A 416 -1.89 -14.43 11.05
C SER A 416 -2.62 -14.38 12.38
N HIS A 417 -2.15 -13.50 13.27
CA HIS A 417 -2.62 -13.29 14.63
C HIS A 417 -2.98 -11.82 14.82
N GLY A 418 -4.19 -11.57 15.31
CA GLY A 418 -4.71 -10.22 15.48
C GLY A 418 -4.96 -9.52 14.14
N GLY A 419 -4.55 -8.25 14.04
CA GLY A 419 -4.80 -7.39 12.89
C GLY A 419 -6.14 -6.67 12.96
N SER A 420 -6.72 -6.39 11.80
CA SER A 420 -8.04 -5.74 11.70
C SER A 420 -9.17 -6.75 11.87
N ASN A 421 -10.31 -6.31 12.38
CA ASN A 421 -11.55 -7.06 12.20
C ASN A 421 -11.91 -7.15 10.69
N LEU A 422 -12.79 -8.10 10.34
CA LEU A 422 -13.36 -8.22 9.00
C LEU A 422 -14.74 -7.55 8.97
N ALA A 423 -14.78 -6.21 9.00
CA ALA A 423 -16.04 -5.46 9.10
C ALA A 423 -17.07 -5.80 8.01
N SER A 424 -16.61 -6.26 6.83
CA SER A 424 -17.46 -6.67 5.70
C SER A 424 -18.01 -8.10 5.79
N VAL A 425 -17.54 -8.91 6.74
CA VAL A 425 -17.87 -10.34 6.87
C VAL A 425 -18.54 -10.59 8.22
N ASP A 426 -19.64 -11.36 8.22
CA ASP A 426 -20.20 -11.91 9.44
C ASP A 426 -19.41 -13.16 9.83
N THR A 427 -18.69 -13.07 10.94
CA THR A 427 -17.86 -14.14 11.49
C THR A 427 -18.54 -14.88 12.66
N GLU A 428 -19.72 -14.42 13.10
CA GLU A 428 -20.44 -14.96 14.26
C GLU A 428 -21.49 -16.01 13.84
N THR A 429 -22.08 -15.85 12.65
CA THR A 429 -23.13 -16.74 12.17
C THR A 429 -22.55 -17.96 11.44
N ALA A 430 -23.02 -19.15 11.81
CA ALA A 430 -22.63 -20.39 11.14
C ALA A 430 -23.01 -20.40 9.65
N HIS A 431 -22.15 -21.00 8.84
CA HIS A 431 -22.37 -21.17 7.40
C HIS A 431 -23.29 -22.37 7.10
N ASN A 432 -24.22 -22.19 6.15
CA ASN A 432 -25.07 -23.25 5.64
C ASN A 432 -24.38 -24.07 4.54
N PHE A 433 -23.46 -23.47 3.77
CA PHE A 433 -22.79 -24.11 2.64
C PHE A 433 -21.48 -24.81 3.00
N ALA A 434 -21.08 -24.82 4.29
CA ALA A 434 -19.80 -25.38 4.73
C ALA A 434 -19.54 -26.82 4.24
N GLY A 435 -20.58 -27.65 4.18
CA GLY A 435 -20.47 -29.04 3.72
C GLY A 435 -20.17 -29.22 2.22
N LEU A 436 -20.22 -28.16 1.41
CA LEU A 436 -19.85 -28.24 -0.02
C LEU A 436 -18.35 -28.43 -0.20
N GLY A 437 -17.52 -27.94 0.72
CA GLY A 437 -16.06 -28.11 0.68
C GLY A 437 -15.61 -29.55 0.85
N ASP A 438 -16.38 -30.37 1.58
CA ASP A 438 -16.08 -31.77 1.86
C ASP A 438 -16.46 -32.72 0.71
N MET A 439 -17.03 -32.19 -0.38
CA MET A 439 -17.44 -33.01 -1.52
C MET A 439 -16.24 -33.57 -2.29
N ASP A 440 -16.33 -34.84 -2.66
CA ASP A 440 -15.29 -35.50 -3.46
C ASP A 440 -15.03 -34.78 -4.79
N GLY A 441 -13.75 -34.58 -5.10
CA GLY A 441 -13.27 -33.89 -6.31
C GLY A 441 -13.25 -32.35 -6.25
N VAL A 442 -13.65 -31.75 -5.12
CA VAL A 442 -13.48 -30.29 -4.88
C VAL A 442 -12.00 -29.99 -4.67
N VAL A 443 -11.49 -29.01 -5.41
CA VAL A 443 -10.09 -28.56 -5.35
C VAL A 443 -9.96 -27.17 -4.75
N PHE A 444 -11.04 -26.39 -4.76
CA PHE A 444 -11.11 -25.09 -4.09
C PHE A 444 -12.52 -24.85 -3.57
N PHE A 445 -12.61 -24.39 -2.33
CA PHE A 445 -13.86 -24.00 -1.70
C PHE A 445 -13.64 -22.71 -0.91
N ARG A 446 -14.50 -21.72 -1.15
CA ARG A 446 -14.57 -20.51 -0.34
C ARG A 446 -16.02 -20.27 0.00
N ASN A 447 -16.32 -20.02 1.27
CA ASN A 447 -17.65 -19.69 1.71
C ASN A 447 -17.56 -18.57 2.75
N SER A 448 -18.39 -17.55 2.56
CA SER A 448 -18.36 -16.33 3.35
C SER A 448 -19.76 -15.76 3.50
N ARG A 449 -20.05 -15.21 4.67
CA ARG A 449 -21.24 -14.43 4.93
C ARG A 449 -20.90 -12.95 4.98
N SER A 450 -21.61 -12.13 4.22
CA SER A 450 -21.47 -10.68 4.22
C SER A 450 -22.12 -10.06 5.47
N ASN A 451 -21.53 -8.98 6.00
CA ASN A 451 -22.15 -8.17 7.04
C ASN A 451 -23.18 -7.22 6.41
N PRO A 452 -24.49 -7.37 6.69
CA PRO A 452 -25.53 -6.55 6.06
C PRO A 452 -25.44 -5.06 6.42
N GLN A 453 -24.92 -4.71 7.59
CA GLN A 453 -24.74 -3.31 7.97
C GLN A 453 -23.64 -2.64 7.13
N PHE A 454 -22.54 -3.36 6.88
CA PHE A 454 -21.46 -2.89 6.03
C PHE A 454 -21.95 -2.75 4.59
N THR A 455 -22.54 -3.83 4.04
CA THR A 455 -23.05 -3.86 2.66
C THR A 455 -24.09 -2.77 2.41
N SER A 456 -25.00 -2.52 3.36
CA SER A 456 -26.00 -1.46 3.24
C SER A 456 -25.37 -0.07 3.16
N LYS A 457 -24.34 0.23 3.97
CA LYS A 457 -23.63 1.52 3.90
C LYS A 457 -22.86 1.65 2.59
N LEU A 458 -22.24 0.57 2.11
CA LEU A 458 -21.54 0.56 0.84
C LEU A 458 -22.49 0.88 -0.32
N HIS A 459 -23.69 0.26 -0.35
CA HIS A 459 -24.72 0.57 -1.35
C HIS A 459 -25.20 2.03 -1.25
N ASP A 460 -25.49 2.53 -0.04
CA ASP A 460 -25.91 3.94 0.19
C ASP A 460 -24.87 4.95 -0.34
N MET A 461 -23.59 4.65 -0.14
CA MET A 461 -22.48 5.42 -0.68
C MET A 461 -22.42 5.36 -2.22
N MET A 462 -22.56 4.17 -2.81
CA MET A 462 -22.54 3.97 -4.26
C MET A 462 -23.74 4.60 -4.96
N ASP A 463 -24.93 4.54 -4.36
CA ASP A 463 -26.15 5.19 -4.84
C ASP A 463 -25.95 6.71 -4.92
N SER A 464 -25.42 7.29 -3.85
CA SER A 464 -25.15 8.73 -3.79
C SER A 464 -24.10 9.16 -4.81
N LEU A 465 -23.05 8.36 -5.00
CA LEU A 465 -22.02 8.62 -6.01
C LEU A 465 -22.59 8.54 -7.43
N GLY A 466 -23.29 7.45 -7.76
CA GLY A 466 -23.91 7.24 -9.06
C GLY A 466 -24.92 8.33 -9.41
N GLN A 467 -25.77 8.71 -8.45
CA GLN A 467 -26.72 9.81 -8.63
C GLN A 467 -26.03 11.16 -8.83
N ALA A 468 -24.95 11.44 -8.08
CA ALA A 468 -24.17 12.66 -8.25
C ALA A 468 -23.56 12.74 -9.66
N THR A 469 -22.98 11.63 -10.15
CA THR A 469 -22.41 11.54 -11.50
C THR A 469 -23.47 11.75 -12.58
N TYR A 470 -24.62 11.08 -12.48
CA TYR A 470 -25.71 11.24 -13.45
C TYR A 470 -26.23 12.69 -13.49
N LEU A 471 -26.48 13.29 -12.32
CA LEU A 471 -26.95 14.68 -12.25
C LEU A 471 -25.90 15.65 -12.82
N MET A 472 -24.62 15.43 -12.55
CA MET A 472 -23.56 16.24 -13.13
C MET A 472 -23.54 16.13 -14.66
N ALA A 473 -23.62 14.92 -15.21
CA ALA A 473 -23.68 14.69 -16.65
C ALA A 473 -24.90 15.37 -17.29
N SER A 474 -26.07 15.28 -16.65
CA SER A 474 -27.29 15.98 -17.07
C SER A 474 -27.11 17.49 -17.10
N ARG A 475 -26.47 18.09 -16.08
CA ARG A 475 -26.21 19.54 -16.08
C ARG A 475 -25.25 19.95 -17.19
N VAL A 476 -24.22 19.16 -17.46
CA VAL A 476 -23.30 19.42 -18.57
C VAL A 476 -24.03 19.36 -19.91
N ALA A 477 -24.94 18.41 -20.10
CA ALA A 477 -25.75 18.32 -21.30
C ALA A 477 -26.70 19.53 -21.46
N ASP A 478 -27.25 20.06 -20.36
CA ASP A 478 -28.20 21.18 -20.37
C ASP A 478 -27.55 22.57 -20.55
N ILE A 479 -26.22 22.68 -20.47
CA ILE A 479 -25.55 23.98 -20.59
C ILE A 479 -25.58 24.48 -22.04
N ASP A 480 -26.14 25.68 -22.21
CA ASP A 480 -26.31 26.34 -23.51
C ASP A 480 -25.06 27.17 -23.85
N THR A 481 -24.22 26.65 -24.75
CA THR A 481 -23.00 27.35 -25.19
C THR A 481 -22.87 27.26 -26.72
N GLU A 482 -23.17 28.36 -27.40
CA GLU A 482 -22.93 28.55 -28.83
C GLU A 482 -21.43 28.80 -29.10
N GLY A 483 -20.58 27.78 -29.09
CA GLY A 483 -19.17 27.99 -29.46
C GLY A 483 -18.14 27.02 -28.89
N ILE A 484 -18.53 26.15 -27.97
CA ILE A 484 -17.62 25.20 -27.31
C ILE A 484 -17.64 23.86 -28.07
N GLY A 485 -16.46 23.44 -28.53
CA GLY A 485 -16.30 22.14 -29.20
C GLY A 485 -16.71 20.99 -28.29
N ASP A 486 -17.31 19.95 -28.87
CA ASP A 486 -17.70 18.66 -28.26
C ASP A 486 -18.94 18.64 -27.32
N ILE A 487 -19.43 19.78 -26.81
CA ILE A 487 -20.65 19.81 -25.96
C ILE A 487 -21.93 19.37 -26.72
N PRO A 488 -22.17 19.77 -27.99
CA PRO A 488 -23.34 19.28 -28.73
C PRO A 488 -23.32 17.77 -28.96
N GLU A 489 -22.14 17.18 -29.23
CA GLU A 489 -21.97 15.73 -29.38
C GLU A 489 -22.19 15.00 -28.05
N PHE A 490 -21.67 15.55 -26.95
CA PHE A 490 -21.95 15.03 -25.61
C PHE A 490 -23.43 15.10 -25.25
N ARG A 491 -24.11 16.22 -25.56
CA ARG A 491 -25.55 16.38 -25.34
C ARG A 491 -26.34 15.31 -26.10
N GLU A 492 -26.10 15.13 -27.39
CA GLU A 492 -26.77 14.11 -28.20
C GLU A 492 -26.50 12.70 -27.65
N ALA A 493 -25.25 12.41 -27.28
CA ALA A 493 -24.90 11.12 -26.68
C ALA A 493 -25.56 10.89 -25.30
N PHE A 494 -25.64 11.93 -24.47
CA PHE A 494 -26.28 11.88 -23.16
C PHE A 494 -27.80 11.74 -23.28
N GLU A 495 -28.45 12.49 -24.17
CA GLU A 495 -29.89 12.35 -24.47
C GLU A 495 -30.20 10.93 -24.95
N MET A 496 -29.38 10.38 -25.85
CA MET A 496 -29.52 8.99 -26.29
C MET A 496 -29.32 8.00 -25.15
N PHE A 497 -28.34 8.22 -24.27
CA PHE A 497 -28.15 7.40 -23.07
C PHE A 497 -29.35 7.51 -22.12
N ASP A 498 -29.87 8.71 -21.89
CA ASP A 498 -30.99 8.95 -20.98
C ASP A 498 -32.27 8.27 -21.47
N GLU A 499 -32.58 8.41 -22.76
CA GLU A 499 -33.75 7.81 -23.39
C GLU A 499 -33.67 6.28 -23.49
N LEU A 500 -32.48 5.73 -23.80
CA LEU A 500 -32.36 4.31 -24.18
C LEU A 500 -31.75 3.41 -23.10
N ALA A 501 -30.97 3.95 -22.17
CA ALA A 501 -30.11 3.14 -21.28
C ALA A 501 -30.21 3.50 -19.80
N ALA A 502 -30.45 4.77 -19.43
CA ALA A 502 -30.45 5.20 -18.03
C ALA A 502 -31.50 4.46 -17.18
N GLY A 503 -32.71 4.28 -17.72
CA GLY A 503 -33.77 3.51 -17.08
C GLY A 503 -33.40 2.04 -16.87
N ASP A 504 -32.82 1.40 -17.89
CA ASP A 504 -32.37 0.00 -17.81
C ASP A 504 -31.21 -0.16 -16.82
N LEU A 505 -30.24 0.76 -16.82
CA LEU A 505 -29.14 0.75 -15.87
C LEU A 505 -29.64 0.90 -14.43
N LYS A 506 -30.59 1.81 -14.20
CA LYS A 506 -31.24 1.97 -12.90
C LYS A 506 -31.96 0.70 -12.47
N ASN A 507 -32.74 0.08 -13.37
CA ASN A 507 -33.43 -1.17 -13.08
C ASN A 507 -32.45 -2.32 -12.78
N ILE A 508 -31.35 -2.42 -13.52
CA ILE A 508 -30.28 -3.40 -13.27
C ILE A 508 -29.64 -3.16 -11.91
N TRP A 509 -29.33 -1.91 -11.58
CA TRP A 509 -28.74 -1.55 -10.30
C TRP A 509 -29.68 -1.85 -9.13
N GLU A 510 -30.95 -1.43 -9.20
CA GLU A 510 -31.97 -1.75 -8.21
C GLU A 510 -32.16 -3.27 -8.06
N ALA A 511 -32.17 -4.00 -9.18
CA ALA A 511 -32.25 -5.46 -9.15
C ALA A 511 -31.03 -6.09 -8.48
N LEU A 512 -29.81 -5.53 -8.62
CA LEU A 512 -28.61 -6.05 -7.97
C LEU A 512 -28.53 -5.70 -6.47
N THR A 513 -28.86 -4.47 -6.11
CA THR A 513 -28.70 -3.97 -4.73
C THR A 513 -29.88 -4.31 -3.82
N THR A 514 -31.06 -4.54 -4.40
CA THR A 514 -32.29 -4.84 -3.65
C THR A 514 -32.76 -6.26 -3.92
N ASP A 515 -33.15 -6.59 -5.15
CA ASP A 515 -33.85 -7.85 -5.44
C ASP A 515 -32.92 -9.07 -5.33
N TRP A 516 -31.71 -8.97 -5.87
CA TRP A 516 -30.68 -9.99 -5.78
C TRP A 516 -30.21 -10.13 -4.33
N ALA A 517 -29.81 -9.03 -3.69
CA ALA A 517 -29.40 -9.05 -2.28
C ALA A 517 -30.46 -9.66 -1.33
N GLN A 518 -31.75 -9.41 -1.58
CA GLN A 518 -32.84 -10.02 -0.81
C GLN A 518 -33.11 -11.48 -1.21
N GLY A 519 -32.95 -11.82 -2.50
CA GLY A 519 -33.26 -13.14 -3.05
C GLY A 519 -32.16 -14.18 -2.83
N THR A 520 -30.90 -13.75 -2.74
CA THR A 520 -29.72 -14.62 -2.59
C THR A 520 -29.19 -14.70 -1.17
N GLY A 521 -29.76 -13.92 -0.24
CA GLY A 521 -29.29 -13.88 1.15
C GLY A 521 -27.91 -13.25 1.31
N ASP A 522 -27.33 -13.42 2.50
CA ASP A 522 -26.07 -12.84 2.94
C ASP A 522 -24.89 -13.81 2.83
N GLU A 523 -25.11 -15.08 2.45
CA GLU A 523 -24.09 -16.12 2.37
C GLU A 523 -23.79 -16.49 0.91
N GLY A 524 -22.51 -16.61 0.57
CA GLY A 524 -22.07 -17.08 -0.75
C GLY A 524 -21.02 -18.17 -0.64
N ALA A 525 -20.98 -19.08 -1.62
CA ALA A 525 -19.98 -20.13 -1.74
C ALA A 525 -19.47 -20.27 -3.17
N LEU A 526 -18.15 -20.22 -3.35
CA LEU A 526 -17.44 -20.54 -4.58
C LEU A 526 -16.86 -21.95 -4.48
N VAL A 527 -17.24 -22.81 -5.41
CA VAL A 527 -16.77 -24.20 -5.49
C VAL A 527 -16.07 -24.40 -6.82
N ILE A 528 -14.84 -24.91 -6.80
CA ILE A 528 -14.15 -25.42 -7.98
C ILE A 528 -13.97 -26.92 -7.80
N ASP A 529 -14.54 -27.71 -8.71
CA ASP A 529 -14.40 -29.17 -8.72
C ASP A 529 -13.89 -29.72 -10.05
N THR A 530 -13.30 -30.91 -10.03
CA THR A 530 -12.70 -31.56 -11.20
C THR A 530 -13.68 -32.45 -11.97
N ARG A 531 -14.98 -32.31 -11.71
CA ARG A 531 -16.02 -33.22 -12.23
C ARG A 531 -16.76 -32.65 -13.45
N GLY A 532 -16.21 -31.62 -14.09
CA GLY A 532 -16.78 -31.04 -15.30
C GLY A 532 -16.53 -31.89 -16.51
N THR A 533 -17.56 -32.03 -17.34
CA THR A 533 -17.42 -32.66 -18.65
C THR A 533 -16.99 -31.62 -19.69
N LEU A 534 -16.03 -31.96 -20.54
CA LEU A 534 -15.62 -31.11 -21.65
C LEU A 534 -16.84 -30.81 -22.56
N PRO A 535 -17.13 -29.54 -22.92
CA PRO A 535 -18.16 -29.23 -23.90
C PRO A 535 -17.77 -29.79 -25.27
N ARG A 536 -18.75 -29.95 -26.16
CA ARG A 536 -18.45 -30.38 -27.55
C ARG A 536 -17.70 -29.26 -28.27
N VAL A 537 -16.40 -29.45 -28.47
CA VAL A 537 -15.54 -28.53 -29.22
C VAL A 537 -15.31 -29.09 -30.63
N PRO A 538 -15.52 -28.29 -31.71
CA PRO A 538 -15.17 -28.68 -33.07
C PRO A 538 -13.71 -29.14 -33.13
N GLU A 539 -13.41 -30.16 -33.95
CA GLU A 539 -12.06 -30.70 -34.18
C GLU A 539 -11.40 -31.43 -32.99
N VAL A 540 -12.05 -31.49 -31.81
CA VAL A 540 -11.59 -32.32 -30.70
C VAL A 540 -12.13 -33.75 -30.85
N PRO A 541 -11.27 -34.79 -30.83
CA PRO A 541 -11.70 -36.19 -30.92
C PRO A 541 -12.74 -36.55 -29.85
N GLY A 542 -13.80 -37.28 -30.24
CA GLY A 542 -14.90 -37.67 -29.34
C GLY A 542 -14.43 -38.41 -28.07
N VAL A 543 -13.36 -39.20 -28.16
CA VAL A 543 -12.76 -39.89 -27.00
C VAL A 543 -12.20 -38.91 -25.96
N ILE A 544 -11.68 -37.76 -26.40
CA ILE A 544 -11.19 -36.69 -25.51
C ILE A 544 -12.37 -35.91 -24.93
N ILE A 545 -13.45 -35.73 -25.68
CA ILE A 545 -14.70 -35.11 -25.17
C ILE A 545 -15.36 -36.00 -24.10
N GLU A 546 -15.38 -37.32 -24.30
CA GLU A 546 -16.02 -38.28 -23.38
C GLU A 546 -15.22 -38.52 -22.09
N LYS A 547 -13.88 -38.40 -22.15
CA LYS A 547 -12.98 -38.68 -21.02
C LYS A 547 -12.34 -37.42 -20.42
N GLY A 548 -12.45 -36.29 -21.11
CA GLY A 548 -11.85 -35.02 -20.71
C GLY A 548 -12.62 -34.43 -19.54
N LEU A 549 -11.89 -34.13 -18.47
CA LEU A 549 -12.40 -33.39 -17.33
C LEU A 549 -11.97 -31.93 -17.44
N ILE A 550 -12.90 -31.01 -17.18
CA ILE A 550 -12.60 -29.60 -16.98
C ILE A 550 -12.97 -29.19 -15.56
N PRO A 551 -12.22 -28.28 -14.94
CA PRO A 551 -12.66 -27.65 -13.71
C PRO A 551 -14.03 -27.01 -13.92
N ARG A 552 -15.00 -27.31 -13.05
CA ARG A 552 -16.26 -26.55 -12.96
C ARG A 552 -16.12 -25.51 -11.88
N ILE A 553 -16.55 -24.31 -12.19
CA ILE A 553 -16.68 -23.22 -11.23
C ILE A 553 -18.17 -23.02 -10.98
N ALA A 554 -18.59 -23.13 -9.73
CA ALA A 554 -19.96 -22.87 -9.30
C ALA A 554 -19.95 -21.80 -8.22
N TYR A 555 -20.84 -20.83 -8.34
CA TYR A 555 -21.14 -19.86 -7.29
C TYR A 555 -22.55 -20.12 -6.79
N VAL A 556 -22.69 -20.35 -5.49
CA VAL A 556 -23.94 -20.66 -4.79
C VAL A 556 -24.22 -19.55 -3.80
N THR A 557 -25.47 -19.13 -3.69
CA THR A 557 -25.94 -18.11 -2.75
C THR A 557 -27.27 -18.53 -2.16
#